data_AF-A0A6I1ZY89-F1
#
_entry.id   AF-A0A6I1ZY89-F1
#
_cell.length_a   1.000
_cell.length_b   1.000
_cell.length_c   1.000
_cell.angle_alpha   90.00
_cell.angle_beta   90.00
_cell.angle_gamma   90.00
#
_symmetry.space_group_name_H-M   'P 1'
#
loop_
_entity.id
_entity.type
_entity.pdbx_description
1 polymer ?
#
loop_
_entity_poly.entity_id
_entity_poly.type
_entity_poly.pdbx_seq_one_letter_code
_entity_poly.pdbx_strand_id
1 'polypeptide(L)'
;MKVIAITGKGGTGKTTIAAFIVRWLSENVSKSILAVDADSNVNLNELLGVEPKETVGGIREEMKSKVNELPGGMTKQQFLEYKIQTSLVETPDFDLIAMGRPEVDAPCRISIICWWSLIRLLEESGRRGKSADSWRSSEPG
;
A
#
# COMPACT_ATOMS: atom_id res chain seq x y z
N MET A 1 -3.64 -12.72 11.28
CA MET A 1 -2.87 -11.65 10.65
C MET A 1 -1.99 -10.99 11.70
N LYS A 2 -0.69 -10.80 11.43
CA LYS A 2 0.21 -10.07 12.33
C LYS A 2 0.47 -8.69 11.74
N VAL A 3 0.32 -7.64 12.54
CA VAL A 3 0.56 -6.25 12.13
C VAL A 3 1.75 -5.72 12.90
N ILE A 4 2.72 -5.15 12.19
CA ILE A 4 3.89 -4.49 12.76
C ILE A 4 3.80 -3.02 12.37
N ALA A 5 3.69 -2.14 13.37
CA ALA A 5 3.66 -0.70 13.17
C ALA A 5 4.95 -0.09 13.73
N ILE A 6 5.65 0.70 12.92
CA ILE A 6 6.91 1.37 13.29
C ILE A 6 6.60 2.87 13.40
N THR A 7 6.79 3.44 14.58
CA THR A 7 6.49 4.85 14.88
C THR A 7 7.64 5.53 15.62
N GLY A 8 7.69 6.86 15.57
CA GLY A 8 8.74 7.68 16.18
C GLY A 8 8.93 9.03 15.49
N LYS A 9 9.79 9.88 16.05
CA LYS A 9 10.05 11.25 15.56
C LYS A 9 10.57 11.25 14.11
N GLY A 10 10.42 12.38 13.40
CA GLY A 10 10.99 12.55 12.06
C GLY A 10 12.52 12.39 12.09
N GLY A 11 13.09 11.77 11.06
CA GLY A 11 14.55 11.63 10.92
C GLY A 11 15.23 10.53 11.76
N THR A 12 14.50 9.70 12.51
CA THR A 12 15.10 8.63 13.33
C THR A 12 15.39 7.32 12.57
N GLY A 13 15.33 7.32 11.23
CA GLY A 13 15.60 6.13 10.41
C GLY A 13 14.49 5.06 10.37
N LYS A 14 13.24 5.42 10.72
CA LYS A 14 12.10 4.47 10.74
C LYS A 14 11.90 3.75 9.42
N THR A 15 11.89 4.51 8.32
CA THR A 15 11.69 4.00 6.97
C THR A 15 12.81 3.03 6.59
N THR A 16 14.05 3.31 6.99
CA THR A 16 15.20 2.42 6.80
C THR A 16 15.02 1.11 7.53
N ILE A 17 14.63 1.15 8.81
CA ILE A 17 14.37 -0.05 9.60
C ILE A 17 13.19 -0.84 9.02
N ALA A 18 12.13 -0.15 8.57
CA ALA A 18 10.98 -0.77 7.91
C ALA A 18 11.39 -1.53 6.65
N ALA A 19 12.23 -0.91 5.79
CA ALA A 19 12.74 -1.55 4.59
C ALA A 19 13.56 -2.82 4.90
N PHE A 20 14.44 -2.75 5.91
CA PHE A 20 15.19 -3.92 6.36
C PHE A 20 14.28 -5.03 6.89
N ILE A 21 13.26 -4.69 7.67
CA ILE A 21 12.30 -5.68 8.21
C ILE A 21 11.53 -6.34 7.08
N VAL A 22 11.00 -5.57 6.13
CA VAL A 22 10.26 -6.11 4.97
C VAL A 22 11.14 -7.07 4.19
N ARG A 23 12.37 -6.65 3.86
CA ARG A 23 13.33 -7.49 3.13
C ARG A 23 13.68 -8.77 3.88
N TRP A 24 14.00 -8.66 5.18
CA TRP A 24 14.36 -9.82 5.98
C TRP A 24 13.19 -10.80 6.10
N LEU A 25 11.97 -10.30 6.33
CA LEU A 25 10.77 -11.13 6.42
C LEU A 25 10.44 -11.79 5.08
N SER A 26 10.60 -11.08 3.96
CA SER A 26 10.32 -11.64 2.63
C SER A 26 11.30 -12.75 2.26
N GLU A 27 12.56 -12.61 2.67
CA GLU A 27 13.62 -13.59 2.42
C GLU A 27 13.53 -14.80 3.38
N ASN A 28 13.16 -14.61 4.65
CA ASN A 28 13.32 -15.64 5.69
C ASN A 28 12.01 -16.23 6.25
N VAL A 29 10.87 -15.56 6.06
CA VAL A 29 9.61 -15.95 6.73
C VAL A 29 8.49 -16.22 5.72
N SER A 30 8.14 -15.24 4.89
CA SER A 30 7.02 -15.36 3.96
C SER A 30 7.03 -14.24 2.93
N LYS A 31 6.62 -14.57 1.70
CA LYS A 31 6.38 -13.59 0.62
C LYS A 31 4.98 -12.95 0.68
N SER A 32 4.21 -13.22 1.73
CA SER A 32 2.86 -12.67 1.93
C SER A 32 2.89 -11.45 2.85
N ILE A 33 3.64 -10.42 2.45
CA ILE A 33 3.84 -9.19 3.22
C ILE A 33 3.21 -8.02 2.49
N LEU A 34 2.37 -7.25 3.19
CA LEU A 34 1.90 -5.95 2.72
C LEU A 34 2.68 -4.84 3.42
N ALA A 35 3.58 -4.19 2.70
CA ALA A 35 4.28 -3.00 3.14
C ALA A 35 3.41 -1.77 2.88
N VAL A 36 3.25 -0.92 3.90
CA VAL A 36 2.46 0.31 3.80
C VAL A 36 3.35 1.49 4.18
N ASP A 37 3.62 2.38 3.23
CA ASP A 37 4.30 3.63 3.51
C ASP A 37 3.26 4.68 3.94
N ALA A 38 3.20 4.94 5.26
CA ALA A 38 2.28 5.89 5.86
C ALA A 38 2.87 7.31 6.01
N ASP A 39 4.08 7.55 5.52
CA ASP A 39 4.72 8.87 5.58
C ASP A 39 4.23 9.77 4.43
N SER A 40 4.21 11.09 4.70
CA SER A 40 3.87 12.11 3.71
C SER A 40 4.85 12.14 2.53
N ASN A 41 6.12 11.81 2.79
CA ASN A 41 7.15 11.64 1.77
C ASN A 41 7.29 10.14 1.53
N VAL A 42 6.87 9.67 0.35
CA VAL A 42 6.97 8.25 -0.01
C VAL A 42 8.45 7.95 -0.24
N ASN A 43 9.05 7.20 0.69
CA ASN A 43 10.48 6.91 0.72
C ASN A 43 10.75 5.40 0.82
N LEU A 44 9.77 4.62 1.29
CA LEU A 44 9.93 3.19 1.45
C LEU A 44 10.07 2.47 0.11
N ASN A 45 9.41 2.98 -0.92
CA ASN A 45 9.48 2.49 -2.29
C ASN A 45 10.91 2.52 -2.84
N GLU A 46 11.63 3.63 -2.66
CA GLU A 46 13.00 3.80 -3.13
C GLU A 46 13.95 2.81 -2.43
N LEU A 47 13.79 2.65 -1.11
CA LEU A 47 14.61 1.74 -0.31
C LEU A 47 14.35 0.26 -0.66
N LEU A 48 13.14 -0.07 -1.12
CA LEU A 48 12.78 -1.40 -1.56
C LEU A 48 13.01 -1.62 -3.07
N GLY A 49 13.44 -0.59 -3.80
CA GLY A 49 13.71 -0.67 -5.25
C GLY A 49 12.44 -0.83 -6.09
N VAL A 50 11.34 -0.20 -5.67
CA VAL A 50 10.03 -0.30 -6.32
C VAL A 50 9.53 1.09 -6.70
N GLU A 51 8.98 1.22 -7.91
CA GLU A 51 8.31 2.44 -8.36
C GLU A 51 6.82 2.40 -8.00
N PRO A 52 6.31 3.34 -7.19
CA PRO A 52 4.90 3.40 -6.86
C PRO A 52 4.10 3.86 -8.08
N LYS A 53 3.05 3.14 -8.46
CA LYS A 53 2.18 3.51 -9.59
C LYS A 53 1.38 4.77 -9.30
N GLU A 54 0.76 4.82 -8.14
CA GLU A 54 -0.09 5.91 -7.68
C GLU A 54 -0.03 5.92 -6.14
N THR A 55 -0.31 7.07 -5.53
CA THR A 55 -0.38 7.18 -4.06
C THR A 55 -1.83 7.40 -3.63
N VAL A 56 -2.18 6.95 -2.43
CA VAL A 56 -3.53 7.16 -1.88
C VAL A 56 -3.87 8.66 -1.76
N GLY A 57 -2.87 9.50 -1.45
CA GLY A 57 -2.97 10.95 -1.46
C GLY A 57 -3.29 11.50 -2.85
N GLY A 58 -2.60 11.01 -3.89
CA GLY A 58 -2.87 11.37 -5.29
C GLY A 58 -4.28 11.01 -5.74
N ILE A 59 -4.72 9.78 -5.46
CA ILE A 59 -6.08 9.29 -5.76
C ILE A 59 -7.14 10.20 -5.14
N ARG A 60 -6.90 10.61 -3.89
CA ARG A 60 -7.81 11.46 -3.15
C ARG A 60 -7.93 12.87 -3.78
N GLU A 61 -6.83 13.44 -4.25
CA GLU A 61 -6.85 14.75 -4.92
C GLU A 61 -7.50 14.67 -6.32
N GLU A 62 -7.24 13.58 -7.06
CA GLU A 62 -7.98 13.30 -8.30
C GLU A 62 -9.49 13.21 -8.04
N MET A 63 -9.88 12.53 -6.95
CA MET A 63 -11.27 12.38 -6.56
C MET A 63 -11.96 13.69 -6.15
N LYS A 64 -11.22 14.65 -5.60
CA LYS A 64 -11.76 15.99 -5.30
C LYS A 64 -11.97 16.83 -6.56
N SER A 65 -11.06 16.71 -7.54
CA SER A 65 -11.12 17.50 -8.77
C SER A 65 -12.13 16.94 -9.77
N LYS A 66 -12.32 15.61 -9.81
CA LYS A 66 -13.21 14.92 -10.78
C LYS A 66 -14.55 14.46 -10.22
N VAL A 67 -15.04 15.09 -9.15
CA VAL A 67 -16.30 14.72 -8.46
C VAL A 67 -17.51 14.57 -9.42
N ASN A 68 -17.53 15.33 -10.52
CA ASN A 68 -18.64 15.37 -11.47
C ASN A 68 -18.48 14.40 -12.66
N GLU A 69 -17.36 13.67 -12.77
CA GLU A 69 -17.02 12.82 -13.94
C GLU A 69 -16.80 11.36 -13.54
N LEU A 70 -17.54 10.86 -12.54
CA LEU A 70 -17.44 9.45 -12.15
C LEU A 70 -17.95 8.54 -13.28
N PRO A 71 -17.13 7.59 -13.77
CA PRO A 71 -17.55 6.67 -14.83
C PRO A 71 -18.70 5.77 -14.37
N GLY A 72 -19.72 5.63 -15.21
CA GLY A 72 -20.66 4.50 -15.15
C GLY A 72 -21.54 4.39 -13.90
N GLY A 73 -21.95 5.50 -13.29
CA GLY A 73 -22.89 5.48 -12.16
C GLY A 73 -22.34 4.86 -10.86
N MET A 74 -21.02 4.66 -10.78
CA MET A 74 -20.37 4.18 -9.56
C MET A 74 -20.45 5.23 -8.44
N THR A 75 -20.61 4.76 -7.22
CA THR A 75 -20.49 5.63 -6.05
C THR A 75 -19.04 6.09 -5.86
N LYS A 76 -18.85 7.26 -5.23
CA LYS A 76 -17.51 7.77 -4.85
C LYS A 76 -16.67 6.73 -4.10
N GLN A 77 -17.32 5.94 -3.25
CA GLN A 77 -16.66 4.90 -2.46
C GLN A 77 -16.15 3.75 -3.34
N GLN A 78 -16.95 3.26 -4.28
CA GLN A 78 -16.52 2.19 -5.20
C GLN A 78 -15.36 2.63 -6.08
N PHE A 79 -15.39 3.86 -6.58
CA PHE A 79 -14.28 4.38 -7.38
C PHE A 79 -13.01 4.56 -6.55
N LEU A 80 -13.11 5.02 -5.30
CA LEU A 80 -11.98 5.11 -4.38
C LEU A 80 -11.38 3.73 -4.11
N GLU A 81 -12.21 2.73 -3.82
CA GLU A 81 -11.76 1.36 -3.57
C GLU A 81 -11.06 0.78 -4.80
N TYR A 82 -11.64 0.96 -5.99
CA TYR A 82 -11.02 0.57 -7.27
C TYR A 82 -9.64 1.20 -7.44
N LYS A 83 -9.53 2.51 -7.22
CA LYS A 83 -8.27 3.24 -7.34
C LYS A 83 -7.22 2.77 -6.34
N ILE A 84 -7.62 2.55 -5.09
CA ILE A 84 -6.75 2.02 -4.04
C ILE A 84 -6.24 0.63 -4.44
N GLN A 85 -7.10 -0.26 -4.94
CA GLN A 85 -6.70 -1.57 -5.45
C GLN A 85 -5.70 -1.45 -6.62
N THR A 86 -5.89 -0.51 -7.54
CA THR A 86 -4.95 -0.27 -8.64
C THR A 86 -3.62 0.37 -8.22
N SER A 87 -3.59 1.04 -7.06
CA SER A 87 -2.36 1.64 -6.49
C SER A 87 -1.43 0.61 -5.85
N LEU A 88 -1.95 -0.59 -5.57
CA LEU A 88 -1.15 -1.70 -5.04
C LEU A 88 -0.06 -2.08 -6.06
N VAL A 89 1.19 -2.04 -5.59
CA VAL A 89 2.32 -2.56 -6.36
C VAL A 89 2.64 -3.95 -5.86
N GLU A 90 2.24 -4.95 -6.64
CA GLU A 90 2.50 -6.36 -6.35
C GLU A 90 3.91 -6.71 -6.83
N THR A 91 4.74 -7.28 -5.95
CA THR A 91 6.05 -7.83 -6.31
C THR A 91 6.11 -9.34 -5.99
N PRO A 92 7.13 -10.08 -6.46
CA PRO A 92 7.28 -11.48 -6.10
C PRO A 92 7.39 -11.72 -4.59
N ASP A 93 7.94 -10.77 -3.85
CA ASP A 93 8.39 -10.94 -2.46
C ASP A 93 7.54 -10.19 -1.43
N PHE A 94 6.89 -9.09 -1.83
CA PHE A 94 5.98 -8.30 -1.01
C PHE A 94 5.05 -7.45 -1.88
N ASP A 95 3.94 -6.98 -1.33
CA ASP A 95 3.10 -5.98 -1.94
C ASP A 95 3.33 -4.62 -1.26
N LEU A 96 3.24 -3.52 -2.00
CA LEU A 96 3.50 -2.18 -1.50
C LEU A 96 2.30 -1.25 -1.77
N ILE A 97 1.87 -0.54 -0.74
CA ILE A 97 0.96 0.61 -0.85
C ILE A 97 1.66 1.86 -0.34
N ALA A 98 1.67 2.90 -1.17
CA ALA A 98 2.19 4.21 -0.83
C ALA A 98 1.04 5.17 -0.50
N MET A 99 1.04 5.74 0.71
CA MET A 99 0.02 6.72 1.09
C MET A 99 0.31 8.08 0.46
N GLY A 100 1.53 8.59 0.60
CA GLY A 100 1.95 9.88 0.03
C GLY A 100 1.21 11.10 0.60
N ARG A 101 1.73 12.29 0.28
CA ARG A 101 1.27 13.57 0.85
C ARG A 101 -0.22 13.84 0.62
N PRO A 102 -0.95 14.23 1.66
CA PRO A 102 -2.05 15.19 1.58
C PRO A 102 -1.54 16.56 2.05
N GLU A 103 -1.13 17.42 1.14
CA GLU A 103 -0.96 18.87 1.41
C GLU A 103 -1.94 19.60 0.49
N VAL A 104 -2.84 20.48 0.93
CA VAL A 104 -3.02 21.27 2.15
C VAL A 104 -4.53 21.35 2.49
N ASP A 105 -4.87 21.65 3.74
CA ASP A 105 -6.23 21.95 4.23
C ASP A 105 -7.30 20.85 4.15
N ALA A 106 -7.05 19.73 4.82
CA ALA A 106 -8.16 18.86 5.18
C ALA A 106 -8.07 18.38 6.63
N PRO A 107 -9.04 18.73 7.49
CA PRO A 107 -9.06 18.22 8.85
C PRO A 107 -9.13 16.69 8.78
N CYS A 108 -8.28 16.07 9.60
CA CYS A 108 -7.99 14.67 9.86
C CYS A 108 -9.18 13.68 9.90
N ARG A 109 -10.03 13.65 8.87
CA ARG A 109 -11.21 12.77 8.75
C ARG A 109 -11.08 11.76 7.60
N ILE A 110 -10.17 12.02 6.65
CA ILE A 110 -9.84 11.08 5.56
C ILE A 110 -8.78 10.04 5.97
N SER A 111 -8.02 10.27 7.06
CA SER A 111 -7.12 9.21 7.55
C SER A 111 -7.92 7.98 7.99
N ILE A 112 -9.15 8.13 8.52
CA ILE A 112 -9.93 7.01 9.04
C ILE A 112 -10.58 6.16 7.93
N ILE A 113 -11.01 6.80 6.83
CA ILE A 113 -11.59 6.09 5.67
C ILE A 113 -10.47 5.37 4.90
N CYS A 114 -9.33 6.02 4.69
CA CYS A 114 -8.17 5.33 4.11
C CYS A 114 -7.65 4.23 5.03
N TRP A 115 -7.67 4.42 6.35
CA TRP A 115 -7.36 3.35 7.31
C TRP A 115 -8.36 2.19 7.24
N TRP A 116 -9.65 2.46 7.06
CA TRP A 116 -10.67 1.42 6.94
C TRP A 116 -10.58 0.65 5.62
N SER A 117 -10.35 1.33 4.48
CA SER A 117 -10.05 0.65 3.21
C SER A 117 -8.72 -0.10 3.27
N LEU A 118 -7.70 0.43 3.96
CA LEU A 118 -6.45 -0.29 4.19
C LEU A 118 -6.65 -1.53 5.07
N ILE A 119 -7.44 -1.44 6.15
CA ILE A 119 -7.81 -2.58 7.00
C ILE A 119 -8.58 -3.62 6.16
N ARG A 120 -9.53 -3.20 5.32
CA ARG A 120 -10.23 -4.12 4.41
C ARG A 120 -9.30 -4.77 3.40
N LEU A 121 -8.39 -4.02 2.79
CA LEU A 121 -7.36 -4.56 1.92
C LEU A 121 -6.44 -5.55 2.65
N LEU A 122 -6.08 -5.25 3.90
CA LEU A 122 -5.30 -6.16 4.75
C LEU A 122 -6.10 -7.45 5.05
N GLU A 123 -7.39 -7.35 5.31
CA GLU A 123 -8.30 -8.50 5.51
C GLU A 123 -8.50 -9.32 4.22
N GLU A 124 -8.59 -8.67 3.06
CA GLU A 124 -8.75 -9.30 1.74
C GLU A 124 -7.46 -9.93 1.24
N SER A 125 -6.31 -9.27 1.45
CA SER A 125 -4.99 -9.82 1.12
C SER A 125 -4.65 -11.00 2.03
N GLY A 126 -5.12 -11.00 3.28
CA GLY A 126 -5.07 -12.16 4.17
C GLY A 126 -5.92 -13.36 3.72
N ARG A 127 -6.94 -13.17 2.86
CA ARG A 127 -7.70 -14.26 2.22
C ARG A 127 -7.09 -14.76 0.92
N ARG A 128 -6.31 -13.94 0.21
CA ARG A 128 -5.55 -14.33 -0.99
C ARG A 128 -4.24 -15.03 -0.63
N GLY A 129 -4.27 -15.97 0.32
CA GLY A 129 -3.16 -16.90 0.53
C GLY A 129 -2.85 -17.59 -0.80
N LYS A 130 -1.75 -17.18 -1.44
CA LYS A 130 -1.33 -17.66 -2.76
C LYS A 130 -1.37 -19.19 -2.74
N SER A 131 -2.23 -19.79 -3.58
CA SER A 131 -2.29 -21.25 -3.69
C SER A 131 -0.91 -21.76 -4.13
N ALA A 132 -0.50 -22.89 -3.56
CA ALA A 132 0.83 -23.47 -3.70
C ALA A 132 1.18 -23.94 -5.13
N ASP A 133 0.31 -23.72 -6.12
CA ASP A 133 0.36 -24.41 -7.40
C ASP A 133 1.02 -23.59 -8.53
N SER A 134 1.26 -22.29 -8.36
CA SER A 134 1.83 -21.46 -9.45
C SER A 134 3.36 -21.42 -9.51
N TRP A 135 4.08 -22.21 -8.68
CA TRP A 135 5.52 -22.03 -8.45
C TRP A 135 6.44 -23.16 -8.97
N ARG A 136 5.93 -24.15 -9.72
CA ARG A 136 6.76 -25.17 -10.38
C ARG A 136 7.08 -24.80 -11.84
N SER A 137 7.86 -23.75 -12.06
CA SER A 137 8.57 -23.59 -13.35
C SER A 137 9.62 -22.49 -13.28
N SER A 138 10.68 -22.74 -12.52
CA SER A 138 12.01 -22.15 -12.75
C SER A 138 13.01 -22.74 -11.76
N GLU A 139 13.39 -24.01 -11.97
CA GLU A 139 14.67 -24.53 -11.47
C GLU A 139 15.61 -24.64 -12.69
N PRO A 140 16.78 -23.98 -12.71
CA PRO A 140 17.78 -24.23 -13.73
C PRO A 140 18.57 -25.50 -13.39
N GLY A 141 18.68 -26.39 -14.37
CA GLY A 141 19.62 -27.52 -14.40
C GLY A 141 20.99 -27.13 -14.95
#